data_AF-A0A6G0VPL6-F1
#
_entry.id   AF-A0A6G0VPL6-F1
#
_cell.length_a   1.000
_cell.length_b   1.000
_cell.length_c   1.000
_cell.angle_alpha   90.00
_cell.angle_beta   90.00
_cell.angle_gamma   90.00
#
_symmetry.space_group_name_H-M   'P 1'
#
loop_
_entity.id
_entity.type
_entity.pdbx_description
1 polymer ?
#
loop_
_entity_poly.entity_id
_entity_poly.type
_entity_poly.pdbx_seq_one_letter_code
_entity_poly.pdbx_strand_id
1 'polypeptide(L)'
;MVQAEHEVLNGRRIVDISCLFKSIALVCHTSFDCSFKNLIFSHEIRKGFFSEPQILNEKLMINSAAVIAILNTGQGHSQLDQFSAILDMPCMCNTTYQKEHEFVANNTHITTWESIEEAGKEEARLAIENVEVNSNGIPLITIVADGAWSKRSYKHNYSVLSGVACIVAYRTKKLLFIGVRNMYCSVYMKAKSINEDPPNHVCYKNWNNISTSMESDIIVEVDIASRRKSSSGAVVPGELRKILKERRLKL
;
A
#
# COMPACT_ATOMS: atom_id res chain seq x y z
N MET A 1 -47.12 -20.38 10.60
CA MET A 1 -46.15 -19.81 11.56
C MET A 1 -44.76 -20.19 11.07
N VAL A 2 -44.11 -19.31 10.34
CA VAL A 2 -42.71 -19.51 9.92
C VAL A 2 -41.86 -18.97 11.06
N GLN A 3 -41.18 -19.84 11.80
CA GLN A 3 -40.15 -19.42 12.75
C GLN A 3 -39.05 -18.77 11.94
N ALA A 4 -38.88 -17.45 12.08
CA ALA A 4 -37.67 -16.79 11.64
C ALA A 4 -36.52 -17.37 12.47
N GLU A 5 -35.58 -18.05 11.84
CA GLU A 5 -34.32 -18.44 12.47
C GLU A 5 -33.67 -17.16 12.99
N HIS A 6 -33.63 -16.98 14.31
CA HIS A 6 -32.83 -15.93 14.92
C HIS A 6 -31.38 -16.22 14.58
N GLU A 7 -30.74 -15.35 13.77
CA GLU A 7 -29.29 -15.39 13.59
C GLU A 7 -28.63 -15.34 14.97
N VAL A 8 -28.02 -16.47 15.37
CA VAL A 8 -27.35 -16.58 16.65
C VAL A 8 -26.09 -15.72 16.60
N LEU A 9 -26.02 -14.70 17.45
CA LEU A 9 -24.78 -13.96 17.72
C LEU A 9 -23.69 -14.96 18.14
N ASN A 10 -22.72 -15.18 17.26
CA ASN A 10 -21.61 -16.10 17.48
C ASN A 10 -20.25 -15.45 17.20
N GLY A 11 -19.20 -16.05 17.77
CA GLY A 11 -17.83 -15.55 17.69
C GLY A 11 -17.56 -14.30 18.53
N ARG A 12 -16.30 -13.87 18.54
CA ARG A 12 -15.80 -12.67 19.20
C ARG A 12 -15.79 -11.47 18.25
N ARG A 13 -15.77 -10.25 18.80
CA ARG A 13 -15.69 -8.99 18.05
C ARG A 13 -14.61 -8.10 18.61
N ILE A 14 -13.96 -7.33 17.73
CA ILE A 14 -13.13 -6.21 18.15
C ILE A 14 -14.06 -5.03 18.40
N VAL A 15 -14.01 -4.45 19.60
CA VAL A 15 -14.91 -3.36 20.00
C VAL A 15 -14.09 -2.23 20.61
N ASP A 16 -14.33 -0.99 20.16
CA ASP A 16 -13.88 0.19 20.90
C ASP A 16 -14.80 0.36 22.12
N ILE A 17 -14.26 -0.01 23.28
CA ILE A 17 -14.95 0.02 24.57
C ILE A 17 -15.51 1.41 24.87
N SER A 18 -14.73 2.47 24.62
CA SER A 18 -15.14 3.84 24.92
C SER A 18 -16.42 4.19 24.18
N CYS A 19 -16.46 3.93 22.87
CA CYS A 19 -17.64 4.30 22.11
C CYS A 19 -18.79 3.28 22.22
N LEU A 20 -18.55 2.03 22.62
CA LEU A 20 -19.63 1.14 23.09
C LEU A 20 -20.35 1.76 24.31
N PHE A 21 -19.60 2.14 25.35
CA PHE A 21 -20.19 2.69 26.56
C PHE A 21 -20.83 4.06 26.32
N LYS A 22 -20.28 4.90 25.43
CA LYS A 22 -20.95 6.15 25.00
C LYS A 22 -22.27 5.86 24.29
N SER A 23 -22.30 4.91 23.35
CA SER A 23 -23.54 4.52 22.66
C SER A 23 -24.59 3.99 23.63
N ILE A 24 -24.19 3.18 24.62
CA ILE A 24 -25.09 2.69 25.67
C ILE A 24 -25.62 3.85 26.53
N ALA A 25 -24.77 4.80 26.92
CA ALA A 25 -25.17 5.94 27.74
C ALA A 25 -26.18 6.87 27.04
N LEU A 26 -26.20 6.89 25.70
CA LEU A 26 -27.18 7.64 24.92
C LEU A 26 -28.57 6.97 24.88
N VAL A 27 -28.70 5.70 25.26
CA VAL A 27 -29.98 4.98 25.29
C VAL A 27 -30.74 5.36 26.57
N CYS A 28 -31.46 6.48 26.51
CA CYS A 28 -32.39 6.90 27.57
C CYS A 28 -33.66 7.50 26.95
N HIS A 29 -34.73 6.69 26.84
CA HIS A 29 -36.03 7.17 26.37
C HIS A 29 -36.91 7.54 27.56
N THR A 30 -36.98 8.84 27.87
CA THR A 30 -37.71 9.38 29.03
C THR A 30 -39.21 9.12 29.00
N SER A 31 -39.82 9.02 27.82
CA SER A 31 -41.28 8.85 27.67
C SER A 31 -41.79 7.43 27.93
N PHE A 32 -40.91 6.42 27.94
CA PHE A 32 -41.30 5.00 28.00
C PHE A 32 -40.52 4.17 29.03
N ASP A 33 -39.67 4.81 29.85
CA ASP A 33 -38.78 4.16 30.82
C ASP A 33 -37.92 3.03 30.19
N CYS A 34 -37.58 3.18 28.90
CA CYS A 34 -36.74 2.20 28.21
C CYS A 34 -35.27 2.47 28.53
N SER A 35 -34.58 1.45 29.01
CA SER A 35 -33.15 1.46 29.35
C SER A 35 -32.36 0.46 28.51
N PHE A 36 -31.03 0.39 28.71
CA PHE A 36 -30.17 -0.64 28.12
C PHE A 36 -30.68 -2.07 28.33
N LYS A 37 -31.34 -2.35 29.47
CA LYS A 37 -31.90 -3.69 29.77
C LYS A 37 -33.02 -4.10 28.80
N ASN A 38 -33.64 -3.12 28.14
CA ASN A 38 -34.75 -3.32 27.23
C ASN A 38 -34.28 -3.51 25.77
N LEU A 39 -32.96 -3.46 25.52
CA LEU A 39 -32.42 -3.64 24.18
C LEU A 39 -32.55 -5.11 23.75
N ILE A 40 -33.17 -5.30 22.59
CA ILE A 40 -33.26 -6.60 21.92
C ILE A 40 -32.34 -6.53 20.71
N PHE A 41 -31.41 -7.47 20.60
CA PHE A 41 -30.62 -7.63 19.40
C PHE A 41 -31.53 -7.99 18.22
N SER A 42 -31.45 -7.22 17.14
CA SER A 42 -32.22 -7.47 15.93
C SER A 42 -31.38 -8.26 14.91
N HIS A 43 -30.25 -7.70 14.48
CA HIS A 43 -29.34 -8.29 13.50
C HIS A 43 -27.97 -7.61 13.59
N GLU A 44 -26.94 -8.25 13.02
CA GLU A 44 -25.59 -7.69 12.92
C GLU A 44 -25.21 -7.45 11.46
N ILE A 45 -24.76 -6.23 11.15
CA ILE A 45 -24.14 -5.92 9.85
C ILE A 45 -22.62 -6.00 9.99
N ARG A 46 -22.01 -6.99 9.32
CA ARG A 46 -20.56 -7.23 9.35
C ARG A 46 -19.89 -6.63 8.11
N LYS A 47 -18.91 -5.75 8.32
CA LYS A 47 -18.05 -5.19 7.26
C LYS A 47 -16.58 -5.45 7.60
N GLY A 48 -16.16 -6.71 7.48
CA GLY A 48 -14.84 -7.14 7.95
C GLY A 48 -14.78 -7.19 9.47
N PHE A 49 -13.75 -6.58 10.06
CA PHE A 49 -13.62 -6.45 11.52
C PHE A 49 -14.47 -5.32 12.11
N PHE A 50 -15.16 -4.56 11.25
CA PHE A 50 -16.04 -3.49 11.65
C PHE A 50 -17.47 -4.01 11.91
N SER A 51 -18.00 -3.66 13.09
CA SER A 51 -19.41 -3.80 13.47
C SER A 51 -19.93 -2.44 13.97
N GLU A 52 -21.07 -1.96 13.45
CA GLU A 52 -21.71 -0.70 13.87
C GLU A 52 -22.26 -0.80 15.32
N PRO A 53 -22.35 0.31 16.11
CA PRO A 53 -22.49 1.70 15.67
C PRO A 53 -21.44 2.65 16.29
N GLN A 54 -20.54 3.22 15.50
CA GLN A 54 -19.68 4.32 16.00
C GLN A 54 -19.49 5.45 14.99
N ILE A 55 -19.57 6.66 15.54
CA ILE A 55 -19.30 7.95 14.93
C ILE A 55 -17.80 8.02 14.61
N LEU A 56 -17.51 8.38 13.36
CA LEU A 56 -16.18 8.52 12.76
C LEU A 56 -15.29 9.43 13.62
N ASN A 57 -14.25 8.85 14.22
CA ASN A 57 -13.15 9.61 14.84
C ASN A 57 -11.91 9.44 13.95
N GLU A 58 -10.96 10.39 14.04
CA GLU A 58 -9.68 10.49 13.30
C GLU A 58 -8.73 9.27 13.43
N LYS A 59 -9.18 8.16 14.02
CA LYS A 59 -8.41 6.92 14.12
C LYS A 59 -8.48 6.13 12.81
N LEU A 60 -7.36 5.48 12.49
CA LEU A 60 -7.28 4.51 11.40
C LEU A 60 -8.38 3.45 11.55
N MET A 61 -9.14 3.24 10.47
CA MET A 61 -10.21 2.24 10.43
C MET A 61 -9.65 0.84 10.71
N ILE A 62 -10.37 0.05 11.50
CA ILE A 62 -9.89 -1.26 11.99
C ILE A 62 -9.51 -2.23 10.86
N ASN A 63 -10.23 -2.18 9.74
CA ASN A 63 -9.92 -3.01 8.58
C ASN A 63 -8.56 -2.62 7.97
N SER A 64 -8.33 -1.33 7.73
CA SER A 64 -7.06 -0.84 7.21
C SER A 64 -5.91 -1.11 8.19
N ALA A 65 -6.15 -0.96 9.50
CA ALA A 65 -5.18 -1.30 10.55
C ALA A 65 -4.80 -2.79 10.52
N ALA A 66 -5.78 -3.68 10.39
CA ALA A 66 -5.54 -5.12 10.27
C ALA A 66 -4.73 -5.45 9.00
N VAL A 67 -5.07 -4.83 7.86
CA VAL A 67 -4.32 -5.02 6.61
C VAL A 67 -2.87 -4.52 6.73
N ILE A 68 -2.65 -3.34 7.33
CA ILE A 68 -1.30 -2.82 7.58
C ILE A 68 -0.47 -3.78 8.46
N ALA A 69 -1.08 -4.33 9.52
CA ALA A 69 -0.39 -5.28 10.39
C ALA A 69 0.05 -6.56 9.64
N ILE A 70 -0.82 -7.07 8.78
CA ILE A 70 -0.55 -8.24 7.95
C ILE A 70 0.54 -7.97 6.91
N LEU A 71 0.52 -6.79 6.28
CA LEU A 71 1.55 -6.39 5.33
C LEU A 71 2.93 -6.22 5.98
N ASN A 72 2.99 -5.57 7.14
CA ASN A 72 4.24 -5.36 7.87
C ASN A 72 4.87 -6.67 8.37
N THR A 73 4.09 -7.75 8.46
CA THR A 73 4.58 -9.08 8.81
C THR A 73 4.85 -9.97 7.59
N GLY A 74 4.74 -9.41 6.37
CA GLY A 74 4.96 -10.12 5.11
C GLY A 74 3.91 -11.19 4.82
N GLN A 75 2.71 -11.06 5.39
CA GLN A 75 1.62 -12.01 5.26
C GLN A 75 0.53 -11.50 4.29
N GLY A 76 -0.43 -12.36 3.96
CA GLY A 76 -1.56 -12.03 3.10
C GLY A 76 -2.92 -12.35 3.74
N HIS A 77 -3.98 -12.24 2.92
CA HIS A 77 -5.36 -12.48 3.35
C HIS A 77 -5.56 -13.85 4.01
N SER A 78 -4.94 -14.91 3.48
CA SER A 78 -5.08 -16.26 4.02
C SER A 78 -4.59 -16.37 5.47
N GLN A 79 -3.51 -15.69 5.82
CA GLN A 79 -2.99 -15.69 7.19
C GLN A 79 -3.83 -14.80 8.11
N LEU A 80 -4.39 -13.70 7.61
CA LEU A 80 -5.36 -12.89 8.35
C LEU A 80 -6.63 -13.70 8.68
N ASP A 81 -7.10 -14.50 7.73
CA ASP A 81 -8.25 -15.37 7.89
C ASP A 81 -7.98 -16.48 8.92
N GLN A 82 -6.83 -17.13 8.85
CA GLN A 82 -6.39 -18.11 9.85
C GLN A 82 -6.26 -17.49 11.24
N PHE A 83 -5.65 -16.31 11.35
CA PHE A 83 -5.53 -15.58 12.61
C PHE A 83 -6.91 -15.31 13.22
N SER A 84 -7.86 -14.84 12.40
CA SER A 84 -9.22 -14.54 12.84
C SER A 84 -9.96 -15.80 13.27
N ALA A 85 -9.83 -16.88 12.51
CA ALA A 85 -10.44 -18.17 12.83
C ALA A 85 -9.94 -18.74 14.18
N ILE A 86 -8.64 -18.63 14.48
CA ILE A 86 -8.07 -19.06 15.77
C ILE A 86 -8.67 -18.27 16.94
N LEU A 87 -8.95 -16.98 16.72
CA LEU A 87 -9.56 -16.12 17.73
C LEU A 87 -11.08 -16.24 17.80
N ASP A 88 -11.69 -17.10 16.99
CA ASP A 88 -13.14 -17.20 16.79
C ASP A 88 -13.75 -15.83 16.40
N MET A 89 -13.06 -15.08 15.55
CA MET A 89 -13.46 -13.77 15.06
C MET A 89 -13.84 -13.82 13.57
N PRO A 90 -14.89 -13.10 13.13
CA PRO A 90 -15.19 -12.97 11.72
C PRO A 90 -14.08 -12.20 11.01
N CYS A 91 -13.61 -12.73 9.89
CA CYS A 91 -12.64 -12.06 9.02
C CYS A 91 -13.34 -11.27 7.91
N MET A 92 -12.64 -10.30 7.35
CA MET A 92 -13.06 -9.69 6.08
C MET A 92 -12.94 -10.68 4.93
N CYS A 93 -13.90 -10.64 4.01
CA CYS A 93 -13.79 -11.39 2.76
C CYS A 93 -12.63 -10.86 1.90
N ASN A 94 -12.09 -11.70 1.01
CA ASN A 94 -10.96 -11.32 0.17
C ASN A 94 -11.25 -10.06 -0.67
N THR A 95 -12.48 -9.87 -1.16
CA THR A 95 -12.83 -8.66 -1.94
C THR A 95 -12.69 -7.38 -1.11
N THR A 96 -13.10 -7.40 0.16
CA THR A 96 -12.90 -6.28 1.09
C THR A 96 -11.42 -6.12 1.42
N TYR A 97 -10.70 -7.21 1.67
CA TYR A 97 -9.26 -7.18 1.91
C TYR A 97 -8.51 -6.51 0.75
N GLN A 98 -8.79 -6.87 -0.51
CA GLN A 98 -8.10 -6.29 -1.65
C GLN A 98 -8.37 -4.79 -1.79
N LYS A 99 -9.59 -4.32 -1.48
CA LYS A 99 -9.92 -2.89 -1.47
C LYS A 99 -9.12 -2.12 -0.41
N GLU A 100 -9.09 -2.65 0.81
CA GLU A 100 -8.32 -2.07 1.92
C GLU A 100 -6.82 -2.12 1.65
N HIS A 101 -6.33 -3.21 1.06
CA HIS A 101 -4.96 -3.38 0.61
C HIS A 101 -4.57 -2.34 -0.45
N GLU A 102 -5.40 -2.12 -1.45
CA GLU A 102 -5.17 -1.10 -2.48
C GLU A 102 -5.18 0.31 -1.87
N PHE A 103 -6.11 0.60 -0.95
CA PHE A 103 -6.13 1.86 -0.21
C PHE A 103 -4.83 2.09 0.56
N VAL A 104 -4.38 1.09 1.34
CA VAL A 104 -3.13 1.16 2.11
C VAL A 104 -1.92 1.30 1.19
N ALA A 105 -1.86 0.53 0.10
CA ALA A 105 -0.76 0.56 -0.85
C ALA A 105 -0.64 1.93 -1.54
N ASN A 106 -1.77 2.52 -1.96
CA ASN A 106 -1.79 3.84 -2.59
C ASN A 106 -1.32 4.93 -1.64
N ASN A 107 -1.82 4.94 -0.39
CA ASN A 107 -1.37 5.91 0.61
C ASN A 107 0.11 5.73 0.94
N THR A 108 0.57 4.49 1.10
CA THR A 108 1.99 4.19 1.33
C THR A 108 2.86 4.69 0.19
N HIS A 109 2.44 4.49 -1.05
CA HIS A 109 3.15 4.98 -2.24
C HIS A 109 3.25 6.51 -2.25
N ILE A 110 2.15 7.22 -1.98
CA ILE A 110 2.12 8.69 -1.93
C ILE A 110 3.06 9.22 -0.85
N THR A 111 2.92 8.73 0.39
CA THR A 111 3.75 9.18 1.52
C THR A 111 5.23 8.84 1.33
N THR A 112 5.52 7.68 0.72
CA THR A 112 6.90 7.29 0.38
C THR A 112 7.49 8.27 -0.64
N TRP A 113 6.71 8.66 -1.65
CA TRP A 113 7.16 9.60 -2.68
C TRP A 113 7.41 10.99 -2.12
N GLU A 114 6.52 11.51 -1.28
CA GLU A 114 6.69 12.79 -0.59
C GLU A 114 7.97 12.78 0.26
N SER A 115 8.19 11.69 1.01
CA SER A 115 9.40 11.51 1.83
C SER A 115 10.68 11.46 0.99
N ILE A 116 10.64 10.80 -0.17
CA ILE A 116 11.76 10.74 -1.13
C ILE A 116 12.05 12.13 -1.71
N GLU A 117 11.01 12.90 -2.06
CA GLU A 117 11.17 14.25 -2.60
C GLU A 117 11.81 15.19 -1.57
N GLU A 118 11.34 15.15 -0.32
CA GLU A 118 11.92 15.93 0.77
C GLU A 118 13.37 15.53 1.06
N ALA A 119 13.68 14.23 1.05
CA ALA A 119 15.04 13.73 1.18
C ALA A 119 15.95 14.25 0.06
N GLY A 120 15.47 14.25 -1.18
CA GLY A 120 16.20 14.78 -2.33
C GLY A 120 16.46 16.28 -2.24
N LYS A 121 15.47 17.07 -1.81
CA LYS A 121 15.63 18.52 -1.59
C LYS A 121 16.66 18.83 -0.52
N GLU A 122 16.63 18.09 0.59
CA GLU A 122 17.59 18.29 1.68
C GLU A 122 19.02 17.93 1.27
N GLU A 123 19.21 16.80 0.58
CA GLU A 123 20.53 16.40 0.09
C GLU A 123 21.07 17.38 -0.96
N ALA A 124 20.19 17.89 -1.84
CA ALA A 124 20.53 18.93 -2.82
C ALA A 124 20.95 20.24 -2.16
N ARG A 125 20.22 20.69 -1.12
CA ARG A 125 20.55 21.88 -0.33
C ARG A 125 21.94 21.76 0.29
N LEU A 126 22.24 20.63 0.92
CA LEU A 126 23.55 20.35 1.53
C LEU A 126 24.68 20.34 0.49
N ALA A 127 24.45 19.81 -0.71
CA ALA A 127 25.45 19.84 -1.78
C ALA A 127 25.76 21.29 -2.24
N ILE A 128 24.73 22.13 -2.38
CA ILE A 128 24.90 23.55 -2.74
C ILE A 128 25.69 24.30 -1.66
N GLU A 129 25.37 24.08 -0.38
CA GLU A 129 26.06 24.71 0.75
C GLU A 129 27.54 24.31 0.84
N ASN A 130 27.87 23.09 0.43
CA ASN A 130 29.24 22.61 0.37
C ASN A 130 29.96 22.97 -0.94
N VAL A 131 29.34 23.76 -1.82
CA VAL A 131 29.89 24.15 -3.14
C VAL A 131 30.15 22.91 -4.02
N GLU A 132 29.41 21.83 -3.80
CA GLU A 132 29.43 20.60 -4.59
C GLU A 132 28.43 20.72 -5.74
N VAL A 133 28.70 21.63 -6.68
CA VAL A 133 27.85 21.90 -7.83
C VAL A 133 28.62 21.79 -9.13
N ASN A 134 27.95 21.38 -10.21
CA ASN A 134 28.57 21.38 -11.53
C ASN A 134 28.60 22.79 -12.15
N SER A 135 29.13 22.90 -13.37
CA SER A 135 29.22 24.17 -14.12
C SER A 135 27.89 24.89 -14.36
N ASN A 136 26.76 24.19 -14.23
CA ASN A 136 25.42 24.74 -14.38
C ASN A 136 24.72 25.03 -13.03
N GLY A 137 25.43 24.92 -11.91
CA GLY A 137 24.86 25.08 -10.56
C GLY A 137 23.99 23.92 -10.10
N ILE A 138 24.04 22.75 -10.76
CA ILE A 138 23.29 21.57 -10.35
C ILE A 138 24.07 20.84 -9.26
N PRO A 139 23.43 20.48 -8.12
CA PRO A 139 24.08 19.77 -7.02
C PRO A 139 24.61 18.41 -7.46
N LEU A 140 25.85 18.11 -7.05
CA LEU A 140 26.52 16.83 -7.22
C LEU A 140 26.31 15.99 -5.97
N ILE A 141 25.38 15.05 -6.04
CA ILE A 141 25.02 14.21 -4.90
C ILE A 141 25.74 12.87 -5.00
N THR A 142 26.47 12.52 -3.94
CA THR A 142 27.03 11.17 -3.79
C THR A 142 25.93 10.21 -3.33
N ILE A 143 25.81 9.09 -4.03
CA ILE A 143 24.77 8.10 -3.77
C ILE A 143 25.35 6.71 -3.52
N VAL A 144 24.56 5.86 -2.86
CA VAL A 144 24.76 4.41 -2.76
C VAL A 144 23.57 3.75 -3.43
N ALA A 145 23.82 2.84 -4.36
CA ALA A 145 22.79 2.01 -4.97
C ALA A 145 22.84 0.62 -4.35
N ASP A 146 21.67 0.04 -4.07
CA ASP A 146 21.54 -1.35 -3.64
C ASP A 146 20.35 -2.01 -4.33
N GLY A 147 20.40 -3.34 -4.42
CA GLY A 147 19.40 -4.16 -5.10
C GLY A 147 18.96 -5.33 -4.24
N ALA A 148 17.68 -5.68 -4.32
CA ALA A 148 17.14 -6.89 -3.72
C ALA A 148 16.30 -7.66 -4.73
N TRP A 149 16.29 -8.99 -4.57
CA TRP A 149 15.55 -9.90 -5.44
C TRP A 149 14.67 -10.82 -4.62
N SER A 150 13.52 -11.19 -5.19
CA SER A 150 12.56 -12.09 -4.54
C SER A 150 13.10 -13.51 -4.32
N LYS A 151 14.19 -13.88 -5.00
CA LYS A 151 14.91 -15.14 -4.81
C LYS A 151 16.40 -14.89 -4.89
N ARG A 152 17.14 -15.34 -3.89
CA ARG A 152 18.61 -15.30 -3.92
C ARG A 152 19.11 -16.52 -4.69
N SER A 153 19.92 -16.31 -5.72
CA SER A 153 20.63 -17.39 -6.41
C SER A 153 22.13 -17.13 -6.40
N TYR A 154 22.91 -18.14 -6.01
CA TYR A 154 24.37 -18.08 -5.99
C TYR A 154 24.91 -18.79 -7.22
N LYS A 155 25.32 -18.01 -8.24
CA LYS A 155 25.97 -18.47 -9.49
C LYS A 155 25.21 -19.51 -10.34
N HIS A 156 24.02 -19.95 -9.92
CA HIS A 156 23.19 -20.90 -10.64
C HIS A 156 21.73 -20.44 -10.65
N ASN A 157 21.13 -20.32 -11.84
CA ASN A 157 19.73 -19.96 -12.10
C ASN A 157 19.27 -18.55 -11.65
N TYR A 158 19.47 -17.57 -12.52
CA TYR A 158 18.92 -16.20 -12.44
C TYR A 158 17.45 -16.16 -12.91
N SER A 159 16.56 -16.87 -12.20
CA SER A 159 15.13 -16.98 -12.56
C SER A 159 14.20 -16.15 -11.66
N VAL A 160 14.71 -15.07 -11.06
CA VAL A 160 13.92 -14.16 -10.23
C VAL A 160 12.84 -13.47 -11.06
N LEU A 161 11.62 -13.47 -10.52
CA LEU A 161 10.44 -12.90 -11.18
C LEU A 161 10.24 -11.42 -10.85
N SER A 162 10.89 -10.93 -9.80
CA SER A 162 10.87 -9.52 -9.43
C SER A 162 12.18 -9.12 -8.75
N GLY A 163 12.58 -7.89 -9.01
CA GLY A 163 13.71 -7.22 -8.39
C GLY A 163 13.34 -5.79 -8.03
N VAL A 164 13.98 -5.28 -7.00
CA VAL A 164 13.91 -3.89 -6.56
C VAL A 164 15.32 -3.35 -6.50
N ALA A 165 15.50 -2.09 -6.87
CA ALA A 165 16.73 -1.36 -6.58
C ALA A 165 16.38 -0.02 -5.97
N CYS A 166 17.22 0.42 -5.04
CA CYS A 166 17.07 1.67 -4.35
C CYS A 166 18.35 2.50 -4.48
N ILE A 167 18.17 3.81 -4.39
CA ILE A 167 19.26 4.76 -4.31
C ILE A 167 19.12 5.52 -3.01
N VAL A 168 20.19 5.55 -2.25
CA VAL A 168 20.27 6.17 -0.93
C VAL A 168 21.33 7.27 -0.98
N ALA A 169 20.95 8.44 -0.48
CA ALA A 169 21.87 9.56 -0.32
C ALA A 169 23.04 9.18 0.60
N TYR A 170 24.27 9.44 0.19
CA TYR A 170 25.43 9.07 1.01
C TYR A 170 25.54 9.91 2.29
N ARG A 171 25.16 11.19 2.28
CA ARG A 171 25.28 12.06 3.45
C ARG A 171 24.11 11.88 4.42
N THR A 172 22.89 12.14 3.96
CA THR A 172 21.68 12.05 4.82
C THR A 172 21.24 10.62 5.13
N LYS A 173 21.74 9.62 4.37
CA LYS A 173 21.32 8.21 4.47
C LYS A 173 19.83 8.00 4.19
N LYS A 174 19.19 8.95 3.49
CA LYS A 174 17.77 8.90 3.13
C LYS A 174 17.58 8.34 1.72
N LEU A 175 16.44 7.69 1.51
CA LEU A 175 16.04 7.14 0.21
C LEU A 175 15.78 8.27 -0.79
N LEU A 176 16.41 8.19 -1.95
CA LEU A 176 16.24 9.14 -3.06
C LEU A 176 15.47 8.55 -4.24
N PHE A 177 15.46 7.23 -4.36
CA PHE A 177 14.74 6.55 -5.41
C PHE A 177 14.50 5.08 -5.06
N ILE A 178 13.38 4.54 -5.51
CA ILE A 178 13.07 3.11 -5.49
C ILE A 178 12.44 2.73 -6.83
N GLY A 179 12.98 1.69 -7.47
CA GLY A 179 12.45 1.14 -8.69
C GLY A 179 12.17 -0.34 -8.53
N VAL A 180 11.03 -0.80 -9.04
CA VAL A 180 10.63 -2.20 -9.01
C VAL A 180 10.46 -2.71 -10.43
N ARG A 181 11.04 -3.88 -10.72
CA ARG A 181 10.83 -4.64 -11.95
C ARG A 181 10.14 -5.95 -11.61
N ASN A 182 9.11 -6.27 -12.39
CA ASN A 182 8.31 -7.47 -12.21
C ASN A 182 7.97 -8.10 -13.55
N MET A 183 8.29 -9.40 -13.69
CA MET A 183 8.04 -10.23 -14.86
C MET A 183 6.75 -11.03 -14.76
N TYR A 184 6.15 -11.07 -13.58
CA TYR A 184 5.06 -11.97 -13.25
C TYR A 184 3.79 -11.20 -12.94
N CYS A 185 2.70 -11.63 -13.57
CA CYS A 185 1.36 -11.27 -13.18
C CYS A 185 0.52 -12.54 -13.04
N SER A 186 -0.02 -12.78 -11.86
CA SER A 186 -0.83 -13.98 -11.56
C SER A 186 -2.09 -14.05 -12.43
N VAL A 187 -2.72 -12.91 -12.72
CA VAL A 187 -3.93 -12.82 -13.55
C VAL A 187 -3.63 -13.26 -14.99
N TYR A 188 -2.57 -12.72 -15.60
CA TYR A 188 -2.12 -13.15 -16.92
C TYR A 188 -1.73 -14.63 -16.96
N MET A 189 -1.01 -15.11 -15.95
CA MET A 189 -0.55 -16.50 -15.90
C MET A 189 -1.72 -17.47 -15.75
N LYS A 190 -2.74 -17.11 -14.96
CA LYS A 190 -3.97 -17.88 -14.83
C LYS A 190 -4.74 -17.91 -16.16
N ALA A 191 -4.97 -16.76 -16.79
CA ALA A 191 -5.67 -16.67 -18.07
C ALA A 191 -4.98 -17.51 -19.17
N LYS A 192 -3.64 -17.42 -19.25
CA LYS A 192 -2.83 -18.25 -20.15
C LYS A 192 -2.97 -19.74 -19.87
N SER A 193 -3.07 -20.15 -18.60
CA SER A 193 -3.20 -21.57 -18.23
C SER A 193 -4.54 -22.19 -18.66
N ILE A 194 -5.59 -21.37 -18.75
CA ILE A 194 -6.93 -21.78 -19.21
C ILE A 194 -7.21 -21.40 -20.67
N ASN A 195 -6.20 -20.85 -21.36
CA ASN A 195 -6.27 -20.40 -22.75
C ASN A 195 -7.35 -19.34 -23.03
N GLU A 196 -7.55 -18.44 -22.07
CA GLU A 196 -8.49 -17.31 -22.16
C GLU A 196 -7.74 -15.98 -22.09
N ASP A 197 -8.41 -14.90 -22.51
CA ASP A 197 -7.90 -13.55 -22.34
C ASP A 197 -8.01 -13.10 -20.87
N PRO A 198 -7.00 -12.41 -20.36
CA PRO A 198 -7.01 -11.95 -18.98
C PRO A 198 -8.10 -10.89 -18.78
N PRO A 199 -8.85 -10.95 -17.66
CA PRO A 199 -9.78 -9.89 -17.33
C PRO A 199 -9.05 -8.56 -17.13
N ASN A 200 -9.77 -7.46 -17.30
CA ASN A 200 -9.22 -6.12 -17.03
C ASN A 200 -8.76 -6.04 -15.56
N HIS A 201 -7.49 -5.68 -15.35
CA HIS A 201 -6.89 -5.58 -14.03
C HIS A 201 -5.72 -4.60 -14.04
N VAL A 202 -5.34 -4.13 -12.85
CA VAL A 202 -4.08 -3.39 -12.67
C VAL A 202 -2.92 -4.37 -12.76
N CYS A 203 -2.18 -4.30 -13.87
CA CYS A 203 -1.04 -5.19 -14.10
C CYS A 203 0.26 -4.53 -13.64
N TYR A 204 0.91 -5.13 -12.65
CA TYR A 204 2.21 -4.70 -12.15
C TYR A 204 3.39 -5.30 -12.92
N LYS A 205 3.14 -6.11 -13.96
CA LYS A 205 4.21 -6.64 -14.81
C LYS A 205 4.74 -5.51 -15.70
N ASN A 206 6.00 -5.16 -15.52
CA ASN A 206 6.68 -4.09 -16.26
C ASN A 206 8.05 -4.52 -16.81
N TRP A 207 8.41 -5.79 -16.69
CA TRP A 207 9.70 -6.32 -17.14
C TRP A 207 9.54 -7.55 -18.05
N ASN A 208 10.22 -7.55 -19.19
CA ASN A 208 10.21 -8.66 -20.15
C ASN A 208 11.62 -9.18 -20.49
N ASN A 209 12.67 -8.55 -19.96
CA ASN A 209 14.06 -8.94 -20.21
C ASN A 209 14.56 -9.94 -19.16
N ILE A 210 15.83 -10.34 -19.29
CA ILE A 210 16.48 -11.19 -18.30
C ILE A 210 16.48 -10.53 -16.92
N SER A 211 16.45 -11.35 -15.88
CA SER A 211 16.32 -10.86 -14.52
C SER A 211 17.56 -10.14 -13.99
N THR A 212 18.75 -10.50 -14.50
CA THR A 212 20.03 -9.90 -14.11
C THR A 212 20.17 -8.45 -14.56
N SER A 213 19.41 -8.00 -15.56
CA SER A 213 19.45 -6.62 -16.02
C SER A 213 18.44 -5.69 -15.33
N MET A 214 17.63 -6.20 -14.39
CA MET A 214 16.66 -5.38 -13.66
C MET A 214 17.34 -4.25 -12.89
N GLU A 215 18.41 -4.55 -12.14
CA GLU A 215 19.13 -3.55 -11.33
C GLU A 215 19.73 -2.46 -12.22
N SER A 216 20.47 -2.83 -13.26
CA SER A 216 21.09 -1.87 -14.17
C SER A 216 20.05 -1.00 -14.88
N ASP A 217 18.91 -1.57 -15.28
CA ASP A 217 17.82 -0.82 -15.90
C ASP A 217 17.17 0.18 -14.94
N ILE A 218 16.98 -0.21 -13.68
CA ILE A 218 16.49 0.71 -12.65
C ILE A 218 17.48 1.86 -12.43
N ILE A 219 18.80 1.58 -12.41
CA ILE A 219 19.82 2.63 -12.26
C ILE A 219 19.82 3.59 -13.47
N VAL A 220 19.66 3.05 -14.69
CA VAL A 220 19.56 3.87 -15.91
C VAL A 220 18.31 4.75 -15.89
N GLU A 221 17.19 4.25 -15.38
CA GLU A 221 15.96 5.04 -15.21
C GLU A 221 16.22 6.31 -14.37
N VAL A 222 17.03 6.20 -13.32
CA VAL A 222 17.41 7.35 -12.49
C VAL A 222 18.30 8.33 -13.23
N ASP A 223 19.34 7.88 -13.93
CA ASP A 223 20.22 8.78 -14.71
C ASP A 223 19.43 9.53 -15.79
N ILE A 224 18.47 8.86 -16.43
CA ILE A 224 17.58 9.50 -17.40
C ILE A 224 16.66 10.52 -16.71
N ALA A 225 16.13 10.20 -15.52
CA ALA A 225 15.28 11.09 -14.76
C ALA A 225 16.03 12.35 -14.28
N SER A 226 17.28 12.20 -13.83
CA SER A 226 18.09 13.31 -13.31
C SER A 226 18.51 14.31 -14.40
N ARG A 227 18.64 13.85 -15.65
CA ARG A 227 19.00 14.70 -16.80
C ARG A 227 17.83 15.46 -17.42
N ARG A 228 16.58 15.13 -17.09
CA ARG A 228 15.39 15.76 -17.70
C ARG A 228 15.01 17.06 -16.98
N LYS A 229 15.26 18.19 -17.64
CA LYS A 229 14.70 19.51 -17.25
C LYS A 229 13.20 19.57 -17.59
N SER A 230 12.38 20.12 -16.69
CA SER A 230 11.03 20.56 -17.02
C SER A 230 11.08 21.82 -17.90
N SER A 231 9.97 22.15 -18.56
CA SER A 231 9.78 23.42 -19.28
C SER A 231 9.87 24.65 -18.37
N SER A 232 9.78 24.48 -17.04
CA SER A 232 9.96 25.50 -16.01
C SER A 232 11.37 25.52 -15.39
N GLY A 233 12.31 24.70 -15.88
CA GLY A 233 13.69 24.64 -15.38
C GLY A 233 13.87 23.82 -14.09
N ALA A 234 12.81 23.24 -13.53
CA ALA A 234 12.89 22.34 -12.38
C ALA A 234 13.26 20.91 -12.83
N VAL A 235 14.07 20.21 -12.04
CA VAL A 235 14.35 18.78 -12.23
C VAL A 235 13.10 18.01 -11.81
N VAL A 236 12.42 17.40 -12.76
CA VAL A 236 11.19 16.62 -12.52
C VAL A 236 11.53 15.14 -12.69
N PRO A 237 11.40 14.31 -11.64
CA PRO A 237 11.61 12.88 -11.73
C PRO A 237 10.70 12.21 -12.78
N GLY A 238 11.23 11.18 -13.45
CA GLY A 238 10.72 10.63 -14.72
C GLY A 238 9.25 10.17 -14.73
N GLU A 239 8.69 9.75 -13.60
CA GLU A 239 7.32 9.21 -13.50
C GLU A 239 6.23 10.28 -13.69
N LEU A 240 6.50 11.55 -13.34
CA LEU A 240 5.56 12.65 -13.57
C LEU A 240 5.26 12.77 -15.07
N ARG A 241 6.22 12.45 -15.96
CA ARG A 241 6.01 12.51 -17.41
C ARG A 241 5.23 11.30 -17.96
N LYS A 242 5.22 10.15 -17.27
CA LYS A 242 4.45 8.96 -17.66
C LYS A 242 2.98 9.11 -17.24
N ILE A 243 2.75 9.58 -16.02
CA ILE A 243 1.42 9.91 -15.50
C ILE A 243 0.81 11.12 -16.25
N LEU A 244 1.61 12.14 -16.60
CA LEU A 244 1.17 13.27 -17.44
C LEU A 244 0.98 12.91 -18.93
N LYS A 245 1.66 11.87 -19.44
CA LYS A 245 1.40 11.35 -20.81
C LYS A 245 0.12 10.54 -20.90
N GLU A 246 -0.18 9.76 -19.86
CA GLU A 246 -1.31 8.83 -19.84
C GLU A 246 -2.63 9.51 -19.39
N ARG A 247 -2.56 10.59 -18.59
CA ARG A 247 -3.72 11.45 -18.32
C ARG A 247 -3.67 12.70 -19.17
N ARG A 248 -4.47 12.70 -20.25
CA ARG A 248 -4.84 13.90 -21.03
C ARG A 248 -5.42 14.98 -20.10
N LEU A 249 -4.58 15.82 -19.51
CA LEU A 249 -4.96 17.14 -19.04
C LEU A 249 -4.14 18.14 -19.84
N LYS A 250 -4.84 18.75 -20.81
CA LYS A 250 -4.37 19.97 -21.47
C LYS A 250 -4.24 21.04 -20.39
N LEU A 251 -3.08 21.67 -20.29
CA LEU A 251 -3.03 23.12 -20.17
C LEU A 251 -2.90 23.65 -21.61
#